data_AF-A0A2L2YL38-F1
#
_entry.id   AF-A0A2L2YL38-F1
#
_cell.length_a   1.000
_cell.length_b   1.000
_cell.length_c   1.000
_cell.angle_alpha   90.00
_cell.angle_beta   90.00
_cell.angle_gamma   90.00
#
_symmetry.space_group_name_H-M   'P 1'
#
loop_
_entity.id
_entity.type
_entity.pdbx_description
1 polymer ?
#
loop_
_entity_poly.entity_id
_entity_poly.type
_entity_poly.pdbx_seq_one_letter_code
_entity_poly.pdbx_strand_id
1 'polypeptide(L)'
;MSCLKISLIVFNLFIWTLGAAITALGIWVKTDGDFSKIQDNLDVKEFTTAGWILIFVGIIIMLIGFIGCYGAIASQVCMLIIVRS
;
A
#
# COMPACT_ATOMS: atom_id res chain seq x y z
N MET A 1 8.57 -26.08 -2.04
CA MET A 1 8.77 -24.67 -2.48
C MET A 1 7.46 -23.87 -2.60
N SER A 2 6.30 -24.45 -2.29
CA SER A 2 5.00 -23.76 -2.35
C SER A 2 4.69 -22.93 -1.10
N CYS A 3 5.17 -23.33 0.08
CA CYS A 3 4.90 -22.61 1.34
C CYS A 3 5.47 -21.19 1.34
N LEU A 4 6.68 -20.99 0.79
CA LEU A 4 7.29 -19.66 0.67
C LEU A 4 6.52 -18.77 -0.31
N LYS A 5 6.04 -19.34 -1.43
CA LYS A 5 5.22 -18.64 -2.43
C LYS A 5 3.87 -18.20 -1.85
N ILE A 6 3.19 -19.08 -1.11
CA ILE A 6 1.93 -18.79 -0.44
C ILE A 6 2.15 -17.75 0.68
N SER A 7 3.20 -17.91 1.49
CA SER A 7 3.55 -16.95 2.53
C SER A 7 3.78 -15.55 1.96
N LEU A 8 4.53 -15.43 0.85
CA LEU A 8 4.74 -14.16 0.16
C LEU A 8 3.44 -13.53 -0.35
N ILE A 9 2.53 -14.31 -0.94
CA ILE A 9 1.23 -13.80 -1.40
C ILE A 9 0.40 -13.26 -0.24
N VAL A 10 0.32 -14.02 0.86
CA VAL A 10 -0.45 -13.64 2.05
C VAL A 10 0.13 -12.38 2.69
N PHE A 11 1.44 -12.34 2.93
CA PHE A 11 2.11 -11.20 3.54
C PHE A 11 1.95 -9.93 2.70
N ASN A 12 1.99 -10.08 1.38
CA ASN A 12 1.89 -8.96 0.47
C ASN A 12 0.45 -8.43 0.31
N LEU A 13 -0.56 -9.29 0.44
CA LEU A 13 -1.96 -8.89 0.62
C LEU A 13 -2.18 -8.13 1.93
N PHE A 14 -1.56 -8.57 3.03
CA PHE A 14 -1.63 -7.85 4.30
C PHE A 14 -1.02 -6.45 4.20
N ILE A 15 0.17 -6.33 3.59
CA ILE A 15 0.81 -5.03 3.37
C ILE A 15 -0.06 -4.13 2.49
N TRP A 16 -0.65 -4.69 1.43
CA TRP A 16 -1.55 -3.96 0.55
C TRP A 16 -2.81 -3.43 1.26
N THR A 17 -3.49 -4.28 2.04
CA THR A 17 -4.70 -3.88 2.80
C THR A 17 -4.39 -2.89 3.92
N LEU A 18 -3.26 -3.05 4.62
CA LEU A 18 -2.80 -2.08 5.63
C LEU A 18 -2.44 -0.75 4.99
N GLY A 19 -1.73 -0.75 3.86
CA GLY A 19 -1.47 0.45 3.07
C GLY A 19 -2.77 1.16 2.66
N ALA A 20 -3.78 0.39 2.25
CA ALA A 20 -5.13 0.91 1.96
C ALA A 20 -5.82 1.57 3.12
N ALA A 21 -5.83 0.92 4.27
CA ALA A 21 -6.40 1.50 5.47
C ALA A 21 -5.69 2.81 5.84
N ILE A 22 -4.36 2.82 5.87
CA ILE A 22 -3.57 4.00 6.27
C ILE A 22 -3.73 5.16 5.29
N THR A 23 -3.67 4.91 3.98
CA THR A 23 -3.86 5.94 2.96
C THR A 23 -5.28 6.50 3.00
N ALA A 24 -6.31 5.66 3.14
CA ALA A 24 -7.70 6.11 3.27
C ALA A 24 -7.92 6.95 4.53
N LEU A 25 -7.38 6.51 5.67
CA LEU A 25 -7.43 7.28 6.92
C LEU A 25 -6.67 8.61 6.80
N GLY A 26 -5.51 8.62 6.14
CA GLY A 26 -4.75 9.85 5.90
C GLY A 26 -5.51 10.87 5.03
N ILE A 27 -6.19 10.40 3.98
CA ILE A 27 -7.05 11.25 3.15
C ILE A 27 -8.26 11.74 3.92
N TRP A 28 -8.89 10.87 4.73
CA TRP A 28 -10.04 11.26 5.55
C TRP A 28 -9.64 12.38 6.53
N VAL A 29 -8.58 12.19 7.33
CA VAL A 29 -8.08 13.20 8.26
C VAL A 29 -7.72 14.51 7.56
N LYS A 30 -7.24 14.46 6.31
CA LYS A 30 -6.90 15.65 5.52
C LYS A 30 -8.15 16.38 4.98
N THR A 31 -9.20 15.63 4.65
CA THR A 31 -10.42 16.16 4.03
C THR A 31 -11.42 16.66 5.08
N ASP A 32 -11.28 16.20 6.32
CA ASP A 32 -12.12 16.59 7.43
C ASP A 32 -11.85 18.06 7.85
N GLY A 33 -12.88 18.90 7.72
CA GLY A 33 -12.76 20.35 7.82
C GLY A 33 -12.37 20.86 9.21
N ASP A 34 -12.69 20.09 10.26
CA ASP A 34 -12.27 20.40 11.63
C ASP A 34 -10.77 20.19 11.84
N PHE A 35 -10.21 19.11 11.28
CA PHE A 35 -8.77 18.83 11.37
C PHE A 35 -7.94 19.81 10.54
N SER A 36 -8.44 20.21 9.38
CA SER A 36 -7.77 21.22 8.55
C SER A 36 -7.65 22.56 9.27
N LYS A 37 -8.69 22.97 10.02
CA LYS A 37 -8.65 24.22 10.82
C LYS A 37 -7.64 24.15 11.95
N ILE A 38 -7.54 23.02 12.64
CA ILE A 38 -6.55 22.84 13.71
C ILE A 38 -5.13 22.91 13.12
N GLN A 39 -4.91 22.31 11.94
CA GLN A 39 -3.62 22.35 11.27
C GLN A 39 -3.21 23.76 10.80
N ASP A 40 -4.17 24.57 10.32
CA ASP A 40 -3.94 25.97 9.92
C ASP A 40 -3.65 26.87 11.13
N ASN A 41 -4.38 26.70 12.24
CA ASN A 41 -4.18 27.53 13.45
C ASN A 41 -2.82 27.31 14.14
N LEU A 42 -2.15 26.18 13.90
CA LEU A 42 -0.85 25.87 14.51
C LEU A 42 0.35 26.28 13.63
N ASP A 43 0.16 26.86 12.43
CA ASP A 43 1.23 27.22 11.45
C ASP A 43 2.26 26.10 11.21
N VAL A 44 1.84 24.84 11.37
CA VAL A 44 2.70 23.67 11.20
C VAL A 44 2.72 23.25 9.73
N LYS A 45 3.30 24.12 8.89
CA LYS A 45 3.51 23.83 7.45
C LYS A 45 4.26 22.52 7.22
N GLU A 46 5.20 22.18 8.11
CA GLU A 46 5.95 20.92 8.11
C GLU A 46 5.05 19.69 8.24
N PHE A 47 4.02 19.73 9.09
CA PHE A 47 3.06 18.63 9.26
C PHE A 47 2.19 18.42 8.02
N THR A 48 1.86 19.50 7.31
CA THR A 48 1.10 19.40 6.05
C THR A 48 1.92 18.69 4.99
N THR A 49 3.18 19.06 4.84
CA THR A 49 4.10 18.43 3.88
C THR A 49 4.34 16.96 4.23
N ALA A 50 4.57 16.64 5.50
CA ALA A 50 4.74 15.26 5.96
C ALA A 50 3.52 14.39 5.66
N GLY A 51 2.30 14.90 5.85
CA GLY A 51 1.06 14.18 5.54
C GLY A 51 0.93 13.82 4.06
N TRP A 52 1.26 14.75 3.15
CA TRP A 52 1.25 14.50 1.72
C TRP A 52 2.27 13.43 1.29
N ILE A 53 3.48 13.48 1.86
CA ILE A 53 4.52 12.48 1.59
C ILE A 53 4.06 11.10 2.08
N LEU A 54 3.44 11.03 3.26
CA LEU A 54 2.98 9.77 3.86
C LEU A 54 1.86 9.13 3.02
N ILE A 55 0.93 9.94 2.47
CA ILE A 55 -0.08 9.48 1.51
C ILE A 55 0.59 8.94 0.24
N PHE A 56 1.54 9.69 -0.34
CA PHE A 56 2.26 9.28 -1.55
C PHE A 56 3.02 7.96 -1.35
N VAL A 57 3.75 7.85 -0.25
CA VAL A 57 4.49 6.63 0.11
C VAL A 57 3.52 5.46 0.32
N GLY A 58 2.37 5.68 0.97
CA GLY A 58 1.34 4.66 1.14
C GLY A 58 0.82 4.12 -0.20
N ILE A 59 0.56 4.99 -1.18
CA ILE A 59 0.15 4.59 -2.53
C ILE A 59 1.24 3.76 -3.23
N ILE A 60 2.51 4.17 -3.12
CA ILE A 60 3.63 3.41 -3.70
C ILE A 60 3.73 2.01 -3.08
N ILE A 61 3.60 1.91 -1.75
CA ILE A 61 3.63 0.63 -1.03
C ILE A 61 2.47 -0.28 -1.49
N MET A 62 1.28 0.25 -1.73
CA MET A 62 0.19 -0.53 -2.32
C MET A 62 0.56 -1.07 -3.71
N LEU A 63 1.12 -0.24 -4.58
CA LEU A 63 1.46 -0.65 -5.95
C LEU A 63 2.50 -1.76 -5.94
N ILE A 64 3.55 -1.61 -5.12
CA ILE A 64 4.56 -2.64 -4.92
C ILE A 64 3.90 -3.92 -4.40
N GLY A 65 2.94 -3.80 -3.48
CA GLY A 65 2.25 -4.96 -2.94
C GLY A 65 1.37 -5.69 -3.95
N PHE A 66 0.67 -4.94 -4.80
CA PHE A 66 -0.11 -5.50 -5.89
C PHE A 66 0.78 -6.21 -6.92
N ILE A 67 1.88 -5.58 -7.33
CA ILE A 67 2.85 -6.14 -8.29
C ILE A 67 3.50 -7.41 -7.73
N GLY A 68 3.86 -7.45 -6.45
CA GLY A 68 4.46 -8.64 -5.85
C GLY A 68 3.48 -9.82 -5.78
N CYS A 69 2.18 -9.58 -5.58
CA CYS A 69 1.14 -10.61 -5.69
C CYS A 69 1.02 -11.12 -7.13
N TYR A 70 0.96 -10.22 -8.12
CA TYR A 70 0.92 -10.58 -9.55
C TYR A 70 2.17 -11.36 -9.98
N GLY A 71 3.36 -10.94 -9.56
CA GLY A 71 4.62 -11.63 -9.85
C GLY A 71 4.68 -13.03 -9.23
N ALA A 72 4.18 -13.16 -7.99
CA ALA A 72 4.09 -14.47 -7.33
C ALA A 72 3.14 -15.42 -8.07
N ILE A 73 1.99 -14.92 -8.55
CA ILE A 73 1.03 -15.69 -9.35
C ILE A 73 1.60 -16.03 -10.74
N ALA A 74 2.21 -15.07 -11.43
CA ALA A 74 2.84 -15.27 -12.75
C ALA A 74 3.95 -16.33 -12.71
N SER A 75 4.70 -16.40 -11.60
CA SER A 75 5.72 -17.44 -11.39
C SER A 75 5.12 -18.84 -11.16
N GLN A 76 3.86 -18.97 -10.74
CA GLN A 76 3.17 -20.27 -10.71
C GLN A 76 2.74 -20.68 -12.12
N VAL A 77 2.21 -19.73 -12.90
CA VAL A 77 1.66 -19.97 -14.24
C VAL A 77 2.75 -20.32 -15.24
N CYS A 78 3.88 -19.61 -15.23
CA CYS A 78 5.01 -19.92 -16.12
C CYS A 78 5.57 -21.34 -15.86
N MET A 79 5.63 -21.77 -14.60
CA MET A 79 6.10 -23.11 -14.23
C MET A 79 5.11 -24.22 -14.61
N LEU A 80 3.81 -23.92 -14.64
CA LEU A 80 2.76 -24.84 -15.13
C LEU A 80 2.72 -24.95 -16.67
N ILE A 81 2.99 -23.86 -17.38
CA ILE A 81 3.05 -23.85 -18.85
C ILE A 81 4.27 -24.65 -19.36
N ILE A 82 5.43 -24.48 -18.73
CA ILE A 82 6.68 -25.17 -19.14
C ILE A 82 6.64 -26.68 -18.87
N VAL A 83 5.91 -27.15 -17.84
CA VAL A 83 5.77 -28.59 -17.54
C VAL A 83 4.76 -29.30 -18.46
N ARG A 84 4.05 -28.55 -19.32
CA ARG A 84 3.02 -29.09 -20.25
C ARG A 84 3.33 -28.81 -21.73
N SER A 85 4.61 -28.64 -22.10
CA SER A 85 5.06 -28.60 -23.50
C SER A 85 6.18 -29.58 -23.77
#